data_AF-A0AAF6BB72-F1
#
_entry.id   AF-A0AAF6BB72-F1
#
_cell.length_a   1.000
_cell.length_b   1.000
_cell.length_c   1.000
_cell.angle_alpha   90.00
_cell.angle_beta   90.00
_cell.angle_gamma   90.00
#
_symmetry.space_group_name_H-M   'P 1'
#
loop_
_entity.id
_entity.type
_entity.pdbx_description
1 polymer ?
#
loop_
_entity_poly.entity_id
_entity_poly.type
_entity_poly.pdbx_seq_one_letter_code
_entity_poly.pdbx_strand_id
1 'polypeptide(L)'
;MIQKSPHTHHPSKFVIAMVLETEESRPEEPWDTLPIDFLMKILRDHGLPVSTLVACRVVCKKWKEIVDGPDFRSKIWHKCVIVYDARTDGTAHFCCRNQWITKNITFPPKELVASDGGLLCFNEELSTEFVMYDPVPDKFLTLNVPYEIDGVATVLGGTIKWILVGLAVDKSTKSFKLLLGGVRSLYKLRSLMYDSTIGTWSWLAHRFPLSGG
;
A
#
# COMPACT_ATOMS: atom_id res chain seq x y z
N MET A 1 -31.94 -12.65 24.10
CA MET A 1 -30.84 -13.50 23.61
C MET A 1 -30.13 -12.74 22.50
N ILE A 2 -28.95 -12.18 22.77
CA ILE A 2 -28.18 -11.39 21.81
C ILE A 2 -27.07 -12.31 21.31
N GLN A 3 -27.19 -12.73 20.05
CA GLN A 3 -26.21 -13.58 19.38
C GLN A 3 -25.05 -12.66 18.94
N LYS A 4 -23.89 -12.81 19.60
CA LYS A 4 -22.65 -12.11 19.26
C LYS A 4 -22.19 -12.56 17.88
N SER A 5 -22.03 -11.61 16.96
CA SER A 5 -21.38 -11.81 15.68
C SER A 5 -19.88 -12.07 15.90
N PRO A 6 -19.25 -13.04 15.21
CA PRO A 6 -17.83 -13.30 15.37
C PRO A 6 -17.03 -12.15 14.76
N HIS A 7 -16.23 -11.50 15.60
CA HIS A 7 -15.21 -10.57 15.15
C HIS A 7 -14.27 -11.30 14.19
N THR A 8 -14.38 -11.00 12.91
CA THR A 8 -13.35 -11.33 11.93
C THR A 8 -12.13 -10.49 12.26
N HIS A 9 -11.15 -11.13 12.90
CA HIS A 9 -9.80 -10.64 13.01
C HIS A 9 -9.28 -10.32 11.60
N HIS A 10 -9.15 -9.04 11.26
CA HIS A 10 -8.25 -8.61 10.21
C HIS A 10 -6.81 -8.86 10.69
N PRO A 11 -6.01 -9.68 9.98
CA PRO A 11 -4.61 -9.81 10.32
C PRO A 11 -3.86 -8.56 9.85
N SER A 12 -3.08 -8.01 10.77
CA SER A 12 -1.96 -7.09 10.53
C SER A 12 -2.27 -5.61 10.26
N LYS A 13 -2.88 -4.92 11.24
CA LYS A 13 -2.51 -3.52 11.49
C LYS A 13 -1.11 -3.52 12.14
N PHE A 14 -0.06 -3.38 11.34
CA PHE A 14 1.24 -3.00 11.90
C PHE A 14 1.21 -1.49 12.19
N VAL A 15 0.76 -1.15 13.39
CA VAL A 15 1.08 0.13 14.02
C VAL A 15 2.38 -0.10 14.79
N ILE A 16 3.48 0.48 14.33
CA ILE A 16 4.63 0.70 15.22
C ILE A 16 4.51 2.15 15.68
N ALA A 17 3.80 2.33 16.79
CA ALA A 17 3.97 3.51 17.60
C ALA A 17 5.31 3.35 18.33
N MET A 18 6.33 4.13 17.96
CA MET A 18 7.34 4.49 18.94
C MET A 18 6.91 5.82 19.53
N VAL A 19 6.50 5.76 20.80
CA VAL A 19 6.35 6.91 21.68
C VAL A 19 7.70 7.63 21.69
N LEU A 20 7.75 8.87 21.25
CA LEU A 20 8.82 9.77 21.64
C LEU A 20 8.52 10.17 23.08
N GLU A 21 9.09 9.46 24.04
CA GLU A 21 9.09 9.96 25.42
C GLU A 21 9.86 11.28 25.42
N THR A 22 9.15 12.35 25.75
CA THR A 22 9.69 13.70 25.98
C THR A 22 10.77 13.62 27.06
N GLU A 23 11.88 14.31 26.82
CA GLU A 23 13.05 14.33 27.69
C GLU A 23 12.69 14.60 29.16
N GLU A 24 12.93 13.61 30.02
CA GLU A 24 13.33 13.86 31.40
C GLU A 24 14.34 12.77 31.79
N SER A 25 15.49 13.23 32.27
CA SER A 25 16.74 12.48 32.44
C SER A 25 16.57 11.13 33.15
N ARG A 26 16.89 10.05 32.44
CA ARG A 26 17.07 8.71 33.02
C ARG A 26 18.51 8.24 32.82
N PRO A 27 19.05 7.45 33.78
CA PRO A 27 20.44 7.03 33.78
C PRO A 27 20.75 6.22 32.52
N GLU A 28 21.96 6.39 31.98
CA GLU A 28 22.48 5.69 30.78
C GLU A 28 21.97 4.25 30.74
N GLU A 29 21.04 3.98 29.82
CA GLU A 29 20.50 2.64 29.67
C GLU A 29 21.58 1.78 29.00
N PRO A 30 21.64 0.46 29.28
CA PRO A 30 22.63 -0.44 28.65
C PRO A 30 22.60 -0.39 27.11
N TRP A 31 21.51 0.08 26.54
CA TRP A 31 21.28 0.28 25.12
C TRP A 31 22.08 1.43 24.51
N ASP A 32 22.55 2.40 25.30
CA ASP A 32 23.40 3.52 24.84
C ASP A 32 24.80 3.06 24.41
N THR A 33 25.18 1.83 24.78
CA THR A 33 26.48 1.23 24.44
C THR A 33 26.41 0.16 23.36
N LEU A 34 25.22 -0.15 22.82
CA LEU A 34 25.12 -1.22 21.82
C LEU A 34 25.89 -0.80 20.56
N PRO A 35 27.00 -1.46 20.22
CA PRO A 35 27.81 -1.02 19.10
C PRO A 35 26.98 -1.10 17.84
N ILE A 36 27.00 -0.03 17.05
CA ILE A 36 26.15 0.07 15.86
C ILE A 36 26.37 -1.13 14.92
N ASP A 37 27.57 -1.68 14.89
CA ASP A 37 27.93 -2.88 14.14
C ASP A 37 27.10 -4.11 14.51
N PHE A 38 26.71 -4.26 15.78
CA PHE A 38 25.83 -5.36 16.21
C PHE A 38 24.38 -5.12 15.78
N LEU A 39 23.86 -3.90 15.89
CA LEU A 39 22.56 -3.53 15.33
C LEU A 39 22.52 -3.76 13.82
N MET A 40 23.55 -3.32 13.10
CA MET A 40 23.72 -3.53 11.67
C MET A 40 23.69 -5.03 11.34
N LYS A 41 24.43 -5.84 12.10
CA LYS A 41 24.44 -7.29 11.95
C LYS A 41 23.08 -7.92 12.20
N ILE A 42 22.35 -7.47 13.22
CA ILE A 42 21.00 -7.98 13.52
C ILE A 42 20.05 -7.64 12.37
N LEU A 43 20.00 -6.37 11.98
CA LEU A 43 19.13 -5.88 10.92
C LEU A 43 19.46 -6.57 9.58
N ARG A 44 20.76 -6.75 9.30
CA ARG A 44 21.24 -7.32 8.04
C ARG A 44 21.14 -8.83 8.03
N ASP A 45 21.37 -9.55 9.11
CA ASP A 45 21.53 -11.01 9.04
C ASP A 45 20.22 -11.73 9.41
N HIS A 46 19.39 -11.18 10.31
CA HIS A 46 18.19 -11.86 10.84
C HIS A 46 16.93 -11.76 9.96
N GLY A 47 17.05 -11.27 8.72
CA GLY A 47 15.96 -11.33 7.74
C GLY A 47 14.74 -10.48 8.15
N LEU A 48 14.99 -9.34 8.79
CA LEU A 48 13.92 -8.46 9.23
C LEU A 48 13.01 -8.02 8.07
N PRO A 49 11.71 -7.79 8.33
CA PRO A 49 10.81 -7.21 7.37
C PRO A 49 11.36 -5.89 6.81
N VAL A 50 11.17 -5.65 5.52
CA VAL A 50 11.65 -4.39 4.91
C VAL A 50 10.99 -3.17 5.57
N SER A 51 9.75 -3.31 6.08
CA SER A 51 9.08 -2.26 6.86
C SER A 51 9.89 -1.81 8.07
N THR A 52 10.60 -2.71 8.75
CA THR A 52 11.47 -2.38 9.88
C THR A 52 12.66 -1.53 9.43
N LEU A 53 13.29 -1.88 8.30
CA LEU A 53 14.39 -1.10 7.74
C LEU A 53 13.94 0.30 7.33
N VAL A 54 12.71 0.44 6.81
CA VAL A 54 12.17 1.77 6.48
C VAL A 54 11.86 2.59 7.73
N ALA A 55 11.30 1.95 8.77
CA ALA A 55 11.08 2.62 10.06
C ALA A 55 12.41 3.17 10.62
N CYS A 56 13.50 2.38 10.58
CA CYS A 56 14.82 2.86 10.94
C CYS A 56 15.25 4.06 10.09
N ARG A 57 15.07 4.00 8.77
CA ARG A 57 15.48 5.05 7.82
C ARG A 57 14.94 6.44 8.15
N VAL A 58 13.74 6.53 8.74
CA VAL A 58 13.08 7.80 9.08
C VAL A 58 13.42 8.33 10.47
N VAL A 59 14.17 7.58 11.30
CA VAL A 59 14.52 8.00 12.67
C VAL A 59 15.50 9.18 12.69
N CYS A 60 16.64 9.07 11.99
CA CYS A 60 17.64 10.14 11.94
C CYS A 60 18.58 10.00 10.73
N LYS A 61 19.43 11.01 10.48
CA LYS A 61 20.39 11.03 9.36
C LYS A 61 21.32 9.80 9.35
N LYS A 62 21.82 9.39 10.53
CA LYS A 62 22.71 8.25 10.67
C LYS A 62 22.05 6.94 10.25
N TRP A 63 20.79 6.73 10.68
CA TRP A 63 20.01 5.57 10.29
C TRP A 63 19.69 5.55 8.79
N LYS A 64 19.41 6.71 8.20
CA LYS A 64 19.22 6.84 6.76
C LYS A 64 20.46 6.42 5.98
N GLU A 65 21.63 6.90 6.36
CA GLU A 65 22.92 6.53 5.72
C GLU A 65 23.19 5.03 5.81
N ILE A 66 22.87 4.42 6.95
CA ILE A 66 22.95 2.98 7.18
C ILE A 66 22.05 2.20 6.22
N VAL A 67 20.76 2.53 6.18
CA VAL A 67 19.77 1.80 5.37
C VAL A 67 19.99 1.99 3.86
N ASP A 68 20.46 3.18 3.45
CA ASP A 68 20.79 3.49 2.06
C ASP A 68 22.18 2.94 1.65
N GLY A 69 22.98 2.53 2.63
CA GLY A 69 24.34 2.01 2.51
C GLY A 69 24.43 0.53 2.10
N PRO A 70 25.60 0.10 1.59
CA PRO A 70 25.83 -1.19 0.93
C PRO A 70 25.43 -2.44 1.72
N ASP A 71 25.44 -2.38 3.04
CA ASP A 71 25.07 -3.49 3.90
C ASP A 71 23.61 -3.93 3.76
N PHE A 72 22.70 -3.00 3.45
CA PHE A 72 21.26 -3.27 3.36
C PHE A 72 20.72 -3.26 1.92
N ARG A 73 21.56 -2.80 0.99
CA ARG A 73 21.31 -2.78 -0.45
C ARG A 73 20.77 -4.13 -0.95
N SER A 74 21.46 -5.23 -0.70
CA SER A 74 21.05 -6.53 -1.25
C SER A 74 19.71 -7.06 -0.68
N LYS A 75 19.36 -6.77 0.58
CA LYS A 75 18.12 -7.28 1.19
C LYS A 75 16.87 -6.52 0.78
N ILE A 76 16.98 -5.20 0.64
CA ILE A 76 15.85 -4.33 0.29
C ILE A 76 15.58 -4.42 -1.22
N TRP A 77 16.61 -4.61 -2.05
CA TRP A 77 16.53 -4.31 -3.48
C TRP A 77 16.08 -5.45 -4.39
N HIS A 78 15.95 -6.68 -3.87
CA HIS A 78 15.31 -7.77 -4.61
C HIS A 78 13.78 -7.62 -4.69
N LYS A 79 13.20 -6.66 -3.96
CA LYS A 79 11.76 -6.36 -3.98
C LYS A 79 11.56 -4.85 -4.10
N CYS A 80 10.66 -4.40 -4.96
CA CYS A 80 10.21 -3.01 -4.90
C CYS A 80 9.37 -2.86 -3.64
N VAL A 81 9.82 -2.04 -2.69
CA VAL A 81 9.10 -1.81 -1.42
C VAL A 81 8.65 -0.37 -1.34
N ILE A 82 7.45 -0.21 -0.81
CA ILE A 82 6.75 1.05 -0.76
C ILE A 82 6.33 1.25 0.66
N VAL A 83 6.70 2.40 1.19
CA VAL A 83 6.25 2.84 2.51
C VAL A 83 5.57 4.16 2.31
N TYR A 84 4.27 4.11 2.54
CA TYR A 84 3.38 5.24 2.53
C TYR A 84 2.49 5.09 3.74
N ASP A 85 2.47 6.12 4.58
CA ASP A 85 1.51 6.25 5.67
C ASP A 85 0.64 7.45 5.35
N ALA A 86 -0.66 7.22 5.14
CA ALA A 86 -1.61 8.29 4.88
C ALA A 86 -1.73 9.28 6.06
N ARG A 87 -1.25 8.90 7.25
CA ARG A 87 -1.27 9.73 8.48
C ARG A 87 -0.06 10.65 8.62
N THR A 88 0.98 10.46 7.81
CA THR A 88 2.16 11.35 7.82
C THR A 88 1.92 12.55 6.90
N ASP A 89 2.95 13.38 6.72
CA ASP A 89 2.96 14.60 5.89
C ASP A 89 2.79 14.38 4.36
N GLY A 90 2.27 13.21 3.95
CA GLY A 90 2.15 12.81 2.55
C GLY A 90 3.45 12.32 1.92
N THR A 91 4.56 12.23 2.68
CA THR A 91 5.81 11.68 2.17
C THR A 91 5.71 10.18 1.93
N ALA A 92 6.06 9.75 0.73
CA ALA A 92 6.17 8.36 0.34
C ALA A 92 7.63 8.00 0.01
N HIS A 93 8.05 6.83 0.47
CA HIS A 93 9.38 6.28 0.20
C HIS A 93 9.27 5.01 -0.65
N PHE A 94 9.92 5.03 -1.81
CA PHE A 94 9.92 3.92 -2.77
C PHE A 94 11.33 3.39 -2.93
N CYS A 95 11.50 2.08 -2.80
CA CYS A 95 12.73 1.42 -3.18
C CYS A 95 12.55 0.79 -4.56
N CYS A 96 13.34 1.22 -5.55
CA CYS A 96 13.28 0.72 -6.92
C CYS A 96 14.69 0.49 -7.46
N ARG A 97 14.98 -0.73 -7.96
CA ARG A 97 16.22 -1.07 -8.70
C ARG A 97 17.50 -0.46 -8.11
N ASN A 98 17.63 -0.45 -6.78
CA ASN A 98 18.79 0.06 -6.03
C ASN A 98 18.75 1.54 -5.60
N GLN A 99 17.60 2.22 -5.71
CA GLN A 99 17.48 3.61 -5.30
C GLN A 99 16.24 3.85 -4.45
N TRP A 100 16.42 4.68 -3.42
CA TRP A 100 15.31 5.26 -2.67
C TRP A 100 14.84 6.53 -3.38
N ILE A 101 13.59 6.52 -3.81
CA ILE A 101 12.89 7.69 -4.31
C ILE A 101 12.01 8.19 -3.16
N THR A 102 12.12 9.47 -2.84
CA THR A 102 11.23 10.13 -1.87
C THR A 102 10.38 11.13 -2.64
N LYS A 103 9.06 11.04 -2.49
CA LYS A 103 8.11 11.96 -3.12
C LYS A 103 7.09 12.42 -2.11
N ASN A 104 6.68 13.66 -2.23
CA ASN A 104 5.52 14.17 -1.50
C ASN A 104 4.30 13.93 -2.39
N ILE A 105 3.37 13.13 -1.88
CA ILE A 105 2.10 12.90 -2.55
C ILE A 105 1.26 14.17 -2.39
N THR A 106 0.82 14.73 -3.51
CA THR A 106 0.14 16.03 -3.56
C THR A 106 -1.39 15.92 -3.54
N PHE A 107 -1.94 14.72 -3.70
CA PHE A 107 -3.37 14.47 -3.56
C PHE A 107 -3.74 14.18 -2.09
N PRO A 108 -5.02 14.38 -1.69
CA PRO A 108 -5.47 14.12 -0.32
C PRO A 108 -5.09 12.72 0.17
N PRO A 109 -4.95 12.52 1.49
CA PRO A 109 -4.62 11.20 2.04
C PRO A 109 -5.59 10.14 1.54
N LYS A 110 -5.04 9.12 0.88
CA LYS A 110 -5.79 7.96 0.36
C LYS A 110 -5.05 6.70 0.74
N GLU A 111 -5.76 5.61 0.99
CA GLU A 111 -5.12 4.36 1.32
C GLU A 111 -4.53 3.70 0.06
N LEU A 112 -3.34 3.11 0.18
CA LEU A 112 -2.77 2.27 -0.87
C LEU A 112 -3.53 0.93 -0.89
N VAL A 113 -4.33 0.70 -1.93
CA VAL A 113 -5.21 -0.48 -2.03
C VAL A 113 -4.67 -1.57 -2.95
N ALA A 114 -3.77 -1.24 -3.87
CA ALA A 114 -3.08 -2.22 -4.72
C ALA A 114 -1.77 -1.66 -5.30
N SER A 115 -0.85 -2.55 -5.67
CA SER A 115 0.40 -2.20 -6.35
C SER A 115 0.88 -3.35 -7.22
N ASP A 116 1.40 -3.06 -8.41
CA ASP A 116 2.10 -4.03 -9.28
C ASP A 116 2.96 -3.30 -10.31
N GLY A 117 4.02 -3.94 -10.80
CA GLY A 117 4.87 -3.41 -11.88
C GLY A 117 5.54 -2.06 -11.61
N GLY A 118 5.52 -1.57 -10.36
CA GLY A 118 5.97 -0.22 -9.96
C GLY A 118 4.84 0.82 -9.91
N LEU A 119 3.64 0.49 -10.37
CA LEU A 119 2.46 1.35 -10.34
C LEU A 119 1.66 1.13 -9.05
N LEU A 120 1.10 2.23 -8.53
CA LEU A 120 0.36 2.26 -7.26
C LEU A 120 -1.07 2.67 -7.48
N CYS A 121 -1.97 2.08 -6.71
CA CYS A 121 -3.38 2.40 -6.74
C CYS A 121 -3.82 2.84 -5.35
N PHE A 122 -4.30 4.08 -5.28
CA PHE A 122 -4.80 4.70 -4.07
C PHE A 122 -6.30 4.91 -4.17
N ASN A 123 -7.00 4.76 -3.05
CA ASN A 123 -8.43 5.04 -2.96
C ASN A 123 -8.80 5.44 -1.52
N GLU A 124 -9.86 6.21 -1.40
CA GLU A 124 -10.48 6.53 -0.11
C GLU A 124 -11.68 5.60 0.09
N GLU A 125 -11.89 5.10 1.30
CA GLU A 125 -12.97 4.15 1.59
C GLU A 125 -14.30 4.62 0.99
N LEU A 126 -14.99 3.73 0.27
CA LEU A 126 -16.27 3.99 -0.41
C LEU A 126 -16.25 4.94 -1.62
N SER A 127 -15.11 5.58 -1.92
CA SER A 127 -14.96 6.52 -3.03
C SER A 127 -14.95 5.79 -4.39
N THR A 128 -15.58 6.40 -5.39
CA THR A 128 -15.54 5.93 -6.79
C THR A 128 -14.24 6.31 -7.50
N GLU A 129 -13.42 7.16 -6.89
CA GLU A 129 -12.21 7.69 -7.46
C GLU A 129 -10.97 6.89 -7.03
N PHE A 130 -10.34 6.22 -7.99
CA PHE A 130 -9.06 5.56 -7.83
C PHE A 130 -7.96 6.43 -8.43
N VAL A 131 -6.84 6.57 -7.73
CA VAL A 131 -5.67 7.32 -8.22
C VAL A 131 -4.55 6.34 -8.49
N MET A 132 -4.21 6.19 -9.76
CA MET A 132 -3.01 5.48 -10.19
C MET A 132 -1.82 6.42 -10.07
N TYR A 133 -0.71 5.98 -9.50
CA TYR A 133 0.50 6.77 -9.37
C TYR A 133 1.74 5.99 -9.79
N ASP A 134 2.51 6.56 -10.71
CA ASP A 134 3.83 6.08 -11.12
C ASP A 134 4.90 6.99 -10.49
N PRO A 135 5.65 6.50 -9.47
CA PRO A 135 6.61 7.30 -8.73
C PRO A 135 7.88 7.64 -9.54
N VAL A 136 8.12 6.98 -10.67
CA VAL A 136 9.33 7.20 -11.48
C VAL A 136 9.22 8.46 -12.35
N PRO A 137 8.24 8.58 -13.27
CA PRO A 137 7.98 9.82 -14.00
C PRO A 137 7.18 10.83 -13.16
N ASP A 138 6.77 10.47 -11.94
CA ASP A 138 5.97 11.30 -11.04
C ASP A 138 4.63 11.72 -11.66
N LYS A 139 3.90 10.72 -12.18
CA LYS A 139 2.63 10.94 -12.87
C LYS A 139 1.51 10.21 -12.17
N PHE A 140 0.35 10.83 -12.14
CA PHE A 140 -0.87 10.22 -11.65
C PHE A 140 -1.95 10.21 -12.72
N LEU A 141 -2.86 9.25 -12.60
CA LEU A 141 -4.03 9.09 -13.44
C LEU A 141 -5.23 8.79 -12.53
N THR A 142 -6.24 9.63 -12.63
CA THR A 142 -7.50 9.44 -11.89
C THR A 142 -8.45 8.57 -12.70
N LEU A 143 -8.94 7.50 -12.10
CA LEU A 143 -9.89 6.55 -12.64
C LEU A 143 -11.18 6.61 -11.83
N ASN A 144 -12.25 7.10 -12.45
CA ASN A 144 -13.57 7.10 -11.83
C ASN A 144 -14.34 5.86 -12.26
N VAL A 145 -14.90 5.14 -11.29
CA VAL A 145 -15.86 4.08 -11.59
C VAL A 145 -17.16 4.72 -12.08
N PRO A 146 -17.63 4.41 -13.31
CA PRO A 146 -18.92 4.90 -13.80
C PRO A 146 -20.04 4.46 -12.87
N TYR A 147 -21.12 5.24 -12.72
CA TYR A 147 -22.28 4.88 -11.86
C TYR A 147 -23.11 3.71 -12.40
N GLU A 148 -23.02 3.48 -13.70
CA GLU A 148 -23.71 2.42 -14.42
C GLU A 148 -22.83 1.92 -15.55
N ILE A 149 -22.84 0.60 -15.77
CA ILE A 149 -22.19 -0.07 -16.90
C ILE A 149 -23.17 -1.09 -17.44
N ASP A 150 -23.48 -1.01 -18.74
CA ASP A 150 -24.41 -1.91 -19.45
C ASP A 150 -25.79 -2.04 -18.78
N GLY A 151 -26.37 -0.93 -18.30
CA GLY A 151 -27.66 -0.94 -17.61
C GLY A 151 -27.63 -1.49 -16.18
N VAL A 152 -26.44 -1.75 -15.62
CA VAL A 152 -26.26 -2.28 -14.28
C VAL A 152 -25.54 -1.27 -13.40
N ALA A 153 -26.21 -0.87 -12.31
CA ALA A 153 -25.63 0.00 -11.31
C ALA A 153 -24.39 -0.63 -10.65
N THR A 154 -23.31 0.14 -10.62
CA THR A 154 -22.01 -0.13 -9.97
C THR A 154 -21.86 0.63 -8.65
N VAL A 155 -22.51 1.79 -8.54
CA VAL A 155 -22.45 2.72 -7.39
C VAL A 155 -23.84 2.83 -6.78
N LEU A 156 -23.96 2.59 -5.48
CA LEU A 156 -25.23 2.61 -4.74
C LEU A 156 -25.19 3.71 -3.69
N GLY A 157 -26.15 4.64 -3.76
CA GLY A 157 -26.21 5.79 -2.85
C GLY A 157 -24.96 6.69 -2.91
N GLY A 158 -24.36 6.84 -4.10
CA GLY A 158 -23.15 7.64 -4.29
C GLY A 158 -21.85 6.96 -3.85
N THR A 159 -21.92 5.74 -3.30
CA THR A 159 -20.77 5.00 -2.80
C THR A 159 -20.60 3.68 -3.53
N ILE A 160 -19.37 3.21 -3.59
CA ILE A 160 -19.03 1.91 -4.15
C ILE A 160 -18.45 1.02 -3.05
N LYS A 161 -18.89 -0.25 -3.03
CA LYS A 161 -18.42 -1.25 -2.08
C LYS A 161 -17.85 -2.44 -2.83
N TRP A 162 -16.61 -2.80 -2.52
CA TRP A 162 -15.91 -3.98 -3.02
C TRP A 162 -15.32 -4.78 -1.85
N ILE A 163 -14.88 -6.00 -2.13
CA ILE A 163 -14.22 -6.89 -1.17
C ILE A 163 -12.70 -6.83 -1.33
N LEU A 164 -12.22 -6.76 -2.57
CA LEU A 164 -10.79 -6.70 -2.87
C LEU A 164 -10.49 -5.78 -4.05
N VAL A 165 -9.26 -5.27 -4.08
CA VAL A 165 -8.68 -4.53 -5.20
C VAL A 165 -7.43 -5.28 -5.66
N GLY A 166 -7.28 -5.47 -6.95
CA GLY A 166 -6.11 -6.09 -7.56
C GLY A 166 -5.57 -5.24 -8.70
N LEU A 167 -4.26 -5.20 -8.87
CA LEU A 167 -3.59 -4.51 -9.96
C LEU A 167 -2.69 -5.51 -10.68
N ALA A 168 -2.74 -5.50 -12.01
CA ALA A 168 -1.86 -6.29 -12.86
C ALA A 168 -1.24 -5.39 -13.93
N VAL A 169 0.08 -5.35 -14.03
CA VAL A 169 0.83 -4.54 -14.99
C VAL A 169 1.59 -5.42 -15.97
N ASP A 170 1.35 -5.22 -17.25
CA ASP A 170 2.16 -5.82 -18.30
C ASP A 170 3.52 -5.11 -18.38
N LYS A 171 4.60 -5.87 -18.12
CA LYS A 171 5.96 -5.31 -18.07
C LYS A 171 6.46 -4.80 -19.42
N SER A 172 5.96 -5.36 -20.52
CA SER A 172 6.40 -5.10 -21.88
C SER A 172 5.70 -3.88 -22.48
N THR A 173 4.37 -3.81 -22.36
CA THR A 173 3.55 -2.73 -22.93
C THR A 173 3.33 -1.56 -21.98
N LYS A 174 3.56 -1.78 -20.67
CA LYS A 174 3.18 -0.87 -19.58
C LYS A 174 1.67 -0.66 -19.45
N SER A 175 0.85 -1.45 -20.13
CA SER A 175 -0.58 -1.46 -19.87
C SER A 175 -0.88 -2.12 -18.53
N PHE A 176 -2.02 -1.78 -17.94
CA PHE A 176 -2.43 -2.33 -16.66
C PHE A 176 -3.93 -2.60 -16.61
N LYS A 177 -4.31 -3.46 -15.68
CA LYS A 177 -5.69 -3.79 -15.35
C LYS A 177 -5.92 -3.58 -13.86
N LEU A 178 -6.92 -2.77 -13.53
CA LEU A 178 -7.38 -2.60 -12.15
C LEU A 178 -8.66 -3.41 -11.96
N LEU A 179 -8.62 -4.34 -11.01
CA LEU A 179 -9.70 -5.27 -10.70
C LEU A 179 -10.35 -4.89 -9.37
N LEU A 180 -11.66 -4.70 -9.37
CA LEU A 180 -12.48 -4.61 -8.16
C LEU A 180 -13.26 -5.91 -8.01
N GLY A 181 -12.90 -6.72 -7.03
CA GLY A 181 -13.57 -7.98 -6.75
C GLY A 181 -14.67 -7.80 -5.71
N GLY A 182 -15.83 -8.42 -5.95
CA GLY A 182 -16.93 -8.39 -4.98
C GLY A 182 -17.64 -7.05 -4.92
N VAL A 183 -17.74 -6.35 -6.05
CA VAL A 183 -18.51 -5.11 -6.16
C VAL A 183 -19.99 -5.42 -5.90
N ARG A 184 -20.56 -4.72 -4.93
CA ARG A 184 -21.96 -4.89 -4.55
C ARG A 184 -22.87 -4.20 -5.57
N SER A 185 -23.57 -5.00 -6.35
CA SER A 185 -24.71 -4.57 -7.16
C SER A 185 -26.03 -4.95 -6.46
N LEU A 186 -27.17 -4.41 -6.92
CA LEU A 186 -28.50 -4.59 -6.33
C LEU A 186 -28.87 -6.05 -6.05
N TYR A 187 -28.36 -6.99 -6.85
CA TYR A 187 -28.78 -8.40 -6.78
C TYR A 187 -27.64 -9.41 -6.60
N LYS A 188 -26.37 -9.01 -6.84
CA LYS A 188 -25.23 -9.94 -6.90
C LYS A 188 -23.90 -9.23 -6.59
N LEU A 189 -22.93 -9.99 -6.12
CA LEU A 189 -21.52 -9.60 -6.13
C LEU A 189 -20.91 -9.95 -7.49
N ARG A 190 -20.25 -8.98 -8.11
CA ARG A 190 -19.57 -9.14 -9.39
C ARG A 190 -18.15 -8.61 -9.30
N SER A 191 -17.34 -8.92 -10.29
CA SER A 191 -16.03 -8.29 -10.44
C SER A 191 -16.08 -7.25 -11.57
N LEU A 192 -15.45 -6.12 -11.34
CA LEU A 192 -15.34 -5.03 -12.30
C LEU A 192 -13.87 -4.83 -12.66
N MET A 193 -13.57 -4.56 -13.92
CA MET A 193 -12.21 -4.37 -14.39
C MET A 193 -12.10 -3.10 -15.23
N TYR A 194 -11.10 -2.28 -14.92
CA TYR A 194 -10.60 -1.25 -15.82
C TYR A 194 -9.47 -1.83 -16.68
N ASP A 195 -9.51 -1.61 -17.98
CA ASP A 195 -8.44 -1.99 -18.90
C ASP A 195 -7.80 -0.73 -19.51
N SER A 196 -6.52 -0.49 -19.20
CA SER A 196 -5.82 0.72 -19.65
C SER A 196 -5.53 0.73 -21.16
N THR A 197 -5.62 -0.41 -21.85
CA THR A 197 -5.38 -0.47 -23.31
C THR A 197 -6.49 0.17 -24.11
N ILE A 198 -7.72 0.08 -23.58
CA ILE A 198 -8.94 0.61 -24.19
C ILE A 198 -9.55 1.74 -23.37
N GLY A 199 -9.05 1.99 -22.16
CA GLY A 199 -9.47 3.10 -21.31
C GLY A 199 -10.87 2.97 -20.72
N THR A 200 -11.38 1.74 -20.57
CA THR A 200 -12.78 1.51 -20.17
C THR A 200 -12.93 0.53 -19.01
N TRP A 201 -14.04 0.67 -18.30
CA TRP A 201 -14.50 -0.26 -17.28
C TRP A 201 -15.47 -1.27 -17.88
N SER A 202 -15.39 -2.52 -17.44
CA SER A 202 -16.29 -3.59 -17.87
C SER A 202 -16.57 -4.58 -16.74
N TRP A 203 -17.75 -5.20 -16.78
CA TRP A 203 -18.07 -6.32 -15.91
C TRP A 203 -17.32 -7.57 -16.35
N LEU A 204 -16.75 -8.30 -15.39
CA LEU A 204 -16.25 -9.64 -15.68
C LEU A 204 -17.40 -10.64 -15.71
N ALA A 205 -17.32 -11.58 -16.65
CA ALA A 205 -18.34 -12.62 -16.84
C ALA A 205 -18.42 -13.60 -15.64
N HIS A 206 -17.29 -13.84 -14.98
CA HIS A 206 -17.24 -14.76 -13.84
C HIS A 206 -17.81 -14.11 -12.59
N ARG A 207 -18.63 -14.88 -11.85
CA ARG A 207 -19.11 -14.44 -10.53
C ARG A 207 -17.94 -14.34 -9.56
N PHE A 208 -18.04 -13.38 -8.65
CA PHE A 208 -17.13 -13.32 -7.53
C PHE A 208 -17.36 -14.54 -6.61
N PRO A 209 -16.34 -15.35 -6.31
CA PRO A 209 -16.51 -16.50 -5.45
C PRO A 209 -16.81 -16.03 -4.03
N LEU A 210 -17.96 -16.45 -3.51
CA LEU A 210 -18.23 -16.39 -2.07
C LEU A 210 -17.69 -17.69 -1.49
N SER A 211 -16.81 -17.62 -0.48
CA SER A 211 -16.54 -18.80 0.34
C SER A 211 -17.87 -19.25 0.91
N GLY A 212 -18.32 -20.45 0.54
CA GLY A 212 -19.54 -21.04 1.08
C GLY A 212 -19.47 -21.06 2.61
N GLY A 213 -20.57 -20.66 3.24
CA GLY A 213 -20.80 -20.89 4.67
C GLY A 213 -21.10 -22.36 4.96
#